data_AF-A0A8C8A6K0-F1
#
_entry.id   AF-A0A8C8A6K0-F1
#
_cell.length_a   1.000
_cell.length_b   1.000
_cell.length_c   1.000
_cell.angle_alpha   90.00
_cell.angle_beta   90.00
_cell.angle_gamma   90.00
#
_symmetry.space_group_name_H-M   'P 1'
#
loop_
_entity.id
_entity.type
_entity.pdbx_description
1 polymer ?
#
loop_
_entity_poly.entity_id
_entity_poly.type
_entity_poly.pdbx_seq_one_letter_code
_entity_poly.pdbx_strand_id
1 'polypeptide(L)'
;KWFPVTYKTTVISVGGNNAGHTVVVDSVEYDFHLLPSGIINPKVTAFIGNGVVIHLPGLFEEAEKNLKKGKGLEGWEKRLIISDRAHIVFDFHQAADGIQEQQRQEQAGKNLGTTKKGIGPVYSSKAARSGLRMCDLVSDFDEFSERFKVLANQYKAIYPTLEIDIEGELKKLKGCMEKIKPMVRDGVYFMYEALHGPPKKILVEGANAALLDIDFGTYPFVTSSNCTVGGVCTGLGMPPQNVGEVYGVVKAYTTRVGIGAFPTEQNNEIGELLQARGKEFGVTTGRKRRCGWLDLVLLRYAYMINGFTALALTKLDILDVFPEIKVGVAYKLDGEIIPHFPANQEVLNKVEVQYETLPGWDTDISNARTFDELPVNAQNYVRFIEMELGVPGK
;
A
#
# COMPACT_ATOMS: atom_id res chain seq x y z
N LYS A 1 8.68 1.32 -10.98
CA LYS A 1 9.86 0.85 -11.76
C LYS A 1 9.74 1.15 -13.26
N TRP A 2 8.77 0.56 -13.97
CA TRP A 2 8.59 0.77 -15.42
C TRP A 2 8.11 2.17 -15.78
N PHE A 3 7.13 2.69 -15.05
CA PHE A 3 6.52 3.98 -15.35
C PHE A 3 7.45 5.19 -15.08
N PRO A 4 8.12 5.36 -13.92
CA PRO A 4 8.82 6.61 -13.56
C PRO A 4 9.90 7.12 -14.52
N VAL A 5 10.37 6.32 -15.47
CA VAL A 5 11.34 6.74 -16.50
C VAL A 5 10.72 7.77 -17.46
N THR A 6 9.41 7.71 -17.68
CA THR A 6 8.67 8.59 -18.62
C THR A 6 7.83 9.68 -17.95
N TYR A 7 7.75 9.67 -16.61
CA TYR A 7 6.89 10.56 -15.85
C TYR A 7 7.70 11.73 -15.30
N LYS A 8 7.02 12.87 -15.11
CA LYS A 8 7.64 14.10 -14.59
C LYS A 8 7.37 14.28 -13.10
N THR A 9 6.30 13.67 -12.60
CA THR A 9 5.89 13.74 -11.20
C THR A 9 5.44 12.35 -10.72
N THR A 10 5.90 11.96 -9.53
CA THR A 10 5.44 10.75 -8.84
C THR A 10 4.87 11.09 -7.48
N VAL A 11 3.73 10.52 -7.16
CA VAL A 11 2.89 10.95 -6.05
C VAL A 11 2.46 9.76 -5.21
N ILE A 12 2.41 9.91 -3.90
CA ILE A 12 1.63 9.02 -3.02
C ILE A 12 0.43 9.79 -2.46
N SER A 13 -0.76 9.18 -2.49
CA SER A 13 -2.01 9.86 -2.09
C SER A 13 -2.47 9.52 -0.68
N VAL A 14 -2.17 8.32 -0.19
CA VAL A 14 -2.73 7.74 1.04
C VAL A 14 -1.73 6.82 1.73
N GLY A 15 -2.06 6.36 2.94
CA GLY A 15 -1.25 5.43 3.71
C GLY A 15 -0.17 6.14 4.53
N GLY A 16 0.92 5.43 4.82
CA GLY A 16 2.09 5.93 5.54
C GLY A 16 3.29 4.99 5.36
N ASN A 17 4.22 4.92 6.31
CA ASN A 17 5.40 4.03 6.25
C ASN A 17 5.08 2.53 6.54
N ASN A 18 3.84 2.11 6.36
CA ASN A 18 3.37 0.72 6.57
C ASN A 18 3.33 -0.11 5.30
N ALA A 19 3.48 0.53 4.14
CA ALA A 19 3.76 -0.14 2.87
C ALA A 19 5.20 0.18 2.48
N GLY A 20 5.84 -0.73 1.74
CA GLY A 20 7.17 -0.49 1.20
C GLY A 20 7.47 -1.38 0.02
N HIS A 21 8.38 -0.91 -0.82
CA HIS A 21 8.80 -1.60 -2.04
C HIS A 21 10.26 -1.34 -2.35
N THR A 22 10.91 -2.38 -2.86
CA THR A 22 12.31 -2.33 -3.26
C THR A 22 12.42 -1.98 -4.73
N VAL A 23 13.18 -0.93 -5.05
CA VAL A 23 13.51 -0.50 -6.40
C VAL A 23 14.95 -0.83 -6.74
N VAL A 24 15.18 -1.57 -7.83
CA VAL A 24 16.52 -1.93 -8.28
C VAL A 24 16.90 -1.04 -9.47
N VAL A 25 18.00 -0.30 -9.36
CA VAL A 25 18.58 0.53 -10.42
C VAL A 25 20.07 0.23 -10.50
N ASP A 26 20.60 -0.04 -11.68
CA ASP A 26 22.02 -0.39 -11.89
C ASP A 26 22.51 -1.48 -10.91
N SER A 27 21.69 -2.51 -10.69
CA SER A 27 21.92 -3.61 -9.72
C SER A 27 21.99 -3.20 -8.24
N VAL A 28 21.59 -1.97 -7.89
CA VAL A 28 21.50 -1.48 -6.51
C VAL A 28 20.04 -1.45 -6.04
N GLU A 29 19.78 -2.01 -4.87
CA GLU A 29 18.45 -2.08 -4.25
C GLU A 29 18.17 -0.89 -3.31
N TYR A 30 17.21 -0.05 -3.67
CA TYR A 30 16.68 1.06 -2.86
C TYR A 30 15.36 0.64 -2.21
N ASP A 31 15.14 1.02 -0.96
CA ASP A 31 13.93 0.62 -0.22
C ASP A 31 13.10 1.86 0.10
N PHE A 32 11.89 1.90 -0.44
CA PHE A 32 10.98 3.04 -0.29
C PHE A 32 9.80 2.67 0.60
N HIS A 33 9.38 3.59 1.47
CA HIS A 33 8.18 3.46 2.31
C HIS A 33 7.30 4.71 2.21
N LEU A 34 7.82 5.88 2.61
CA LEU A 34 7.14 7.18 2.51
C LEU A 34 7.56 7.98 1.28
N LEU A 35 8.81 7.86 0.83
CA LEU A 35 9.22 8.58 -0.36
C LEU A 35 8.59 7.92 -1.60
N PRO A 36 7.93 8.68 -2.49
CA PRO A 36 7.52 8.17 -3.79
C PRO A 36 8.72 7.58 -4.52
N SER A 37 8.63 6.34 -4.99
CA SER A 37 9.81 5.67 -5.55
C SER A 37 10.37 6.31 -6.81
N GLY A 38 9.55 7.08 -7.54
CA GLY A 38 10.04 7.89 -8.65
C GLY A 38 11.11 8.90 -8.27
N ILE A 39 11.30 9.23 -6.99
CA ILE A 39 12.35 10.14 -6.51
C ILE A 39 13.77 9.65 -6.85
N ILE A 40 13.94 8.36 -7.14
CA ILE A 40 15.20 7.79 -7.66
C ILE A 40 15.62 8.40 -8.99
N ASN A 41 14.66 8.88 -9.80
CA ASN A 41 14.94 9.61 -11.03
C ASN A 41 15.21 11.08 -10.69
N PRO A 42 16.42 11.62 -10.95
CA PRO A 42 16.75 13.01 -10.60
C PRO A 42 15.93 14.05 -11.38
N LYS A 43 15.24 13.65 -12.45
CA LYS A 43 14.36 14.52 -13.26
C LYS A 43 12.92 14.55 -12.77
N VAL A 44 12.58 13.77 -11.74
CA VAL A 44 11.22 13.65 -11.20
C VAL A 44 11.05 14.51 -9.96
N THR A 45 9.91 15.21 -9.89
CA THR A 45 9.38 15.79 -8.67
C THR A 45 8.56 14.76 -7.92
N ALA A 46 8.88 14.52 -6.66
CA ALA A 46 8.13 13.64 -5.77
C ALA A 46 7.13 14.46 -4.95
N PHE A 47 5.90 13.98 -4.80
CA PHE A 47 4.87 14.65 -4.00
C PHE A 47 4.22 13.70 -3.00
N ILE A 48 4.09 14.14 -1.75
CA ILE A 48 3.34 13.45 -0.70
C ILE A 48 2.02 14.18 -0.47
N GLY A 49 0.92 13.50 -0.80
CA GLY A 49 -0.44 14.05 -0.74
C GLY A 49 -0.99 14.25 0.67
N ASN A 50 -2.10 14.98 0.77
CA ASN A 50 -2.77 15.29 2.03
C ASN A 50 -3.42 14.05 2.70
N GLY A 51 -3.66 12.99 1.93
CA GLY A 51 -4.19 11.74 2.46
C GLY A 51 -3.15 10.91 3.22
N VAL A 52 -1.86 11.21 3.08
CA VAL A 52 -0.76 10.47 3.73
C VAL A 52 -0.59 10.89 5.19
N VAL A 53 -0.14 9.94 6.01
CA VAL A 53 0.31 10.18 7.38
C VAL A 53 1.82 9.94 7.49
N ILE A 54 2.55 10.92 8.03
CA ILE A 54 4.01 11.00 7.90
C ILE A 54 4.65 10.89 9.28
N HIS A 55 5.50 9.88 9.48
CA HIS A 55 6.44 9.85 10.61
C HIS A 55 7.72 10.56 10.20
N LEU A 56 7.95 11.76 10.72
CA LEU A 56 9.08 12.60 10.29
C LEU A 56 10.45 11.95 10.52
N PRO A 57 10.77 11.38 11.70
CA PRO A 57 12.04 10.67 11.87
C PRO A 57 12.20 9.51 10.88
N GLY A 58 11.13 8.74 10.64
CA GLY A 58 11.13 7.63 9.68
C GLY A 58 11.37 8.08 8.23
N LEU A 59 10.82 9.23 7.82
CA LEU A 59 11.06 9.82 6.50
C LEU A 59 12.55 10.16 6.30
N PHE A 60 13.17 10.83 7.29
CA PHE A 60 14.59 11.16 7.21
C PHE A 60 15.48 9.93 7.28
N GLU A 61 15.15 8.95 8.14
CA GLU A 61 15.88 7.68 8.22
C GLU A 61 15.84 6.93 6.88
N GLU A 62 14.68 6.88 6.22
CA GLU A 62 14.53 6.29 4.88
C GLU A 62 15.40 7.02 3.84
N ALA A 63 15.37 8.35 3.83
CA ALA A 63 16.18 9.16 2.92
C ALA A 63 17.69 8.94 3.14
N GLU A 64 18.14 8.99 4.40
CA GLU A 64 19.54 8.78 4.79
C GLU A 64 20.03 7.37 4.44
N LYS A 65 19.20 6.35 4.63
CA LYS A 65 19.53 4.97 4.23
C LYS A 65 19.73 4.87 2.72
N ASN A 66 18.81 5.43 1.94
CA ASN A 66 18.90 5.35 0.48
C ASN A 66 20.00 6.25 -0.11
N LEU A 67 20.36 7.36 0.54
CA LEU A 67 21.50 8.20 0.16
C LEU A 67 22.84 7.44 0.19
N LYS A 68 22.98 6.47 1.09
CA LYS A 68 24.20 5.66 1.25
C LYS A 68 24.33 4.53 0.21
N LYS A 69 23.36 4.37 -0.70
CA LYS A 69 23.29 3.26 -1.65
C LYS A 69 23.55 3.73 -3.08
N GLY A 70 24.42 3.05 -3.84
CA GLY A 70 24.65 3.33 -5.27
C GLY A 70 24.94 4.81 -5.55
N LYS A 71 24.25 5.40 -6.53
CA LYS A 71 24.32 6.85 -6.84
C LYS A 71 23.59 7.74 -5.82
N GLY A 72 23.01 7.15 -4.79
CA GLY A 72 22.22 7.81 -3.76
C GLY A 72 20.94 8.46 -4.28
N LEU A 73 20.28 9.19 -3.37
CA LEU A 73 19.16 10.08 -3.67
C LEU A 73 19.63 11.54 -3.68
N GLU A 74 20.72 11.85 -4.38
CA GLU A 74 21.28 13.22 -4.37
C GLU A 74 20.22 14.28 -4.74
N GLY A 75 20.19 15.36 -3.95
CA GLY A 75 19.27 16.47 -4.13
C GLY A 75 17.78 16.14 -3.96
N TRP A 76 17.42 15.03 -3.30
CA TRP A 76 16.03 14.64 -3.06
C TRP A 76 15.20 15.73 -2.36
N GLU A 77 15.79 16.45 -1.40
CA GLU A 77 15.13 17.53 -0.65
C GLU A 77 14.64 18.68 -1.56
N LYS A 78 15.32 18.91 -2.70
CA LYS A 78 14.93 19.94 -3.67
C LYS A 78 13.80 19.49 -4.59
N ARG A 79 13.49 18.19 -4.58
CA ARG A 79 12.54 17.54 -5.49
C ARG A 79 11.35 16.93 -4.76
N LEU A 80 11.41 16.81 -3.44
CA LEU A 80 10.29 16.39 -2.63
C LEU A 80 9.42 17.60 -2.28
N ILE A 81 8.12 17.43 -2.48
CA ILE A 81 7.08 18.36 -2.05
C ILE A 81 6.14 17.59 -1.13
N ILE A 82 5.75 18.21 -0.03
CA ILE A 82 4.85 17.62 0.97
C ILE A 82 3.64 18.53 1.11
N SER A 83 2.45 17.95 1.04
CA SER A 83 1.24 18.70 1.35
C SER A 83 1.24 19.15 2.80
N ASP A 84 1.04 20.45 3.00
CA ASP A 84 0.75 21.08 4.29
C ASP A 84 -0.43 20.44 5.06
N ARG A 85 -1.35 19.74 4.37
CA ARG A 85 -2.52 19.09 4.96
C ARG A 85 -2.27 17.63 5.37
N ALA A 86 -1.09 17.07 5.10
CA ALA A 86 -0.73 15.72 5.54
C ALA A 86 -0.62 15.65 7.07
N HIS A 87 -1.07 14.54 7.67
CA HIS A 87 -1.04 14.38 9.14
C HIS A 87 0.31 13.83 9.62
N ILE A 88 0.68 14.15 10.85
CA ILE A 88 1.93 13.71 11.46
C ILE A 88 1.68 12.48 12.35
N VAL A 89 2.47 11.44 12.11
CA VAL A 89 2.59 10.29 13.02
C VAL A 89 3.62 10.66 14.09
N PHE A 90 3.20 10.63 15.35
CA PHE A 90 4.07 10.83 16.52
C PHE A 90 4.56 9.49 17.08
N ASP A 91 5.62 9.51 17.87
CA ASP A 91 6.20 8.30 18.48
C ASP A 91 5.17 7.62 19.40
N PHE A 92 4.35 8.42 20.11
CA PHE A 92 3.27 7.87 20.93
C PHE A 92 2.13 7.22 20.11
N HIS A 93 1.93 7.62 18.85
CA HIS A 93 1.00 6.89 17.96
C HIS A 93 1.52 5.47 17.68
N GLN A 94 2.82 5.31 17.47
CA GLN A 94 3.44 3.99 17.24
C GLN A 94 3.36 3.11 18.50
N ALA A 95 3.65 3.69 19.66
CA ALA A 95 3.52 3.00 20.95
C ALA A 95 2.06 2.58 21.23
N ALA A 96 1.09 3.46 21.00
CA ALA A 96 -0.33 3.16 21.17
C ALA A 96 -0.80 2.03 20.22
N ASP A 97 -0.33 1.99 18.98
CA ASP A 97 -0.61 0.89 18.02
C ASP A 97 -0.14 -0.46 18.58
N GLY A 98 1.06 -0.48 19.16
CA GLY A 98 1.61 -1.67 19.83
C GLY A 98 0.76 -2.12 21.03
N ILE A 99 0.34 -1.19 21.88
CA ILE A 99 -0.51 -1.46 23.05
C ILE A 99 -1.87 -2.02 22.62
N GLN A 100 -2.52 -1.40 21.62
CA GLN A 100 -3.82 -1.88 21.12
C GLN A 100 -3.75 -3.30 20.57
N GLU A 101 -2.67 -3.65 19.85
CA GLU A 101 -2.47 -5.01 19.36
C GLU A 101 -2.31 -6.03 20.50
N GLN A 102 -1.57 -5.66 21.54
CA GLN A 102 -1.42 -6.52 22.72
C GLN A 102 -2.76 -6.71 23.44
N GLN A 103 -3.49 -5.63 23.71
CA GLN A 103 -4.79 -5.69 24.36
C GLN A 103 -5.80 -6.52 23.56
N ARG A 104 -5.85 -6.36 22.23
CA ARG A 104 -6.71 -7.19 21.35
C ARG A 104 -6.34 -8.67 21.44
N GLN A 105 -5.06 -8.99 21.43
CA GLN A 105 -4.60 -10.37 21.59
C GLN A 105 -5.02 -10.96 22.94
N GLU A 106 -4.90 -10.20 24.03
CA GLU A 106 -5.29 -10.62 25.38
C GLU A 106 -6.80 -10.80 25.53
N GLN A 107 -7.62 -9.92 24.94
CA GLN A 107 -9.07 -9.93 25.09
C GLN A 107 -9.80 -10.87 24.14
N ALA A 108 -9.37 -10.91 22.87
CA ALA A 108 -10.08 -11.62 21.80
C ALA A 108 -9.30 -12.85 21.28
N GLY A 109 -8.12 -13.13 21.84
CA GLY A 109 -7.24 -14.21 21.38
C GLY A 109 -6.66 -14.00 19.97
N LYS A 110 -6.92 -12.84 19.35
CA LYS A 110 -6.56 -12.52 17.96
C LYS A 110 -6.05 -11.09 17.86
N ASN A 111 -5.00 -10.89 17.08
CA ASN A 111 -4.46 -9.58 16.73
C ASN A 111 -4.91 -9.16 15.32
N LEU A 112 -4.89 -7.87 14.99
CA LEU A 112 -5.13 -7.44 13.60
C LEU A 112 -3.90 -7.69 12.72
N GLY A 113 -2.72 -7.77 13.34
CA GLY A 113 -1.44 -7.87 12.66
C GLY A 113 -0.97 -6.53 12.11
N THR A 114 -1.18 -5.44 12.86
CA THR A 114 -0.75 -4.10 12.43
C THR A 114 0.77 -4.03 12.27
N THR A 115 1.25 -3.06 11.51
CA THR A 115 2.69 -2.84 11.32
C THR A 115 3.35 -2.16 12.52
N LYS A 116 2.58 -1.79 13.56
CA LYS A 116 3.04 -1.04 14.73
C LYS A 116 3.72 0.28 14.35
N LYS A 117 3.26 0.88 13.25
CA LYS A 117 3.78 2.15 12.72
C LYS A 117 2.90 3.34 13.07
N GLY A 118 1.88 3.16 13.91
CA GLY A 118 1.04 4.25 14.39
C GLY A 118 0.00 4.72 13.38
N ILE A 119 -0.21 3.97 12.28
CA ILE A 119 -1.13 4.32 11.20
C ILE A 119 -2.57 4.40 11.70
N GLY A 120 -3.07 3.33 12.34
CA GLY A 120 -4.43 3.33 12.90
C GLY A 120 -4.66 4.46 13.90
N PRO A 121 -3.79 4.62 14.93
CA PRO A 121 -3.91 5.72 15.88
C PRO A 121 -3.94 7.12 15.25
N VAL A 122 -3.06 7.43 14.28
CA VAL A 122 -3.08 8.77 13.65
C VAL A 122 -4.33 9.00 12.80
N TYR A 123 -4.84 7.98 12.10
CA TYR A 123 -6.11 8.09 11.36
C TYR A 123 -7.30 8.25 12.31
N SER A 124 -7.25 7.63 13.49
CA SER A 124 -8.23 7.88 14.56
C SER A 124 -8.18 9.32 15.05
N SER A 125 -6.98 9.88 15.27
CA SER A 125 -6.82 11.30 15.63
C SER A 125 -7.30 12.25 14.54
N LYS A 126 -7.07 11.90 13.26
CA LYS A 126 -7.61 12.62 12.10
C LYS A 126 -9.14 12.62 12.11
N ALA A 127 -9.77 11.46 12.28
CA ALA A 127 -11.23 11.33 12.36
C ALA A 127 -11.81 12.08 13.58
N ALA A 128 -11.11 12.04 14.72
CA ALA A 128 -11.48 12.78 15.93
C ALA A 128 -11.31 14.30 15.79
N ARG A 129 -10.57 14.77 14.78
CA ARG A 129 -10.16 16.18 14.56
C ARG A 129 -9.23 16.71 15.64
N SER A 130 -8.52 15.82 16.33
CA SER A 130 -7.51 16.15 17.34
C SER A 130 -6.07 16.04 16.81
N GLY A 131 -5.88 15.40 15.65
CA GLY A 131 -4.58 15.22 15.02
C GLY A 131 -3.91 16.53 14.57
N LEU A 132 -2.59 16.47 14.42
CA LEU A 132 -1.76 17.58 13.93
C LEU A 132 -1.21 17.29 12.54
N ARG A 133 -1.06 18.35 11.75
CA ARG A 133 -0.67 18.32 10.34
C ARG A 133 0.62 19.08 10.09
N MET A 134 1.18 18.92 8.89
CA MET A 134 2.39 19.61 8.46
C MET A 134 2.25 21.14 8.53
N CYS A 135 1.07 21.69 8.21
CA CYS A 135 0.78 23.12 8.32
C CYS A 135 0.90 23.62 9.77
N ASP A 136 0.46 22.80 10.74
CA ASP A 136 0.53 23.15 12.15
C ASP A 136 2.00 23.19 12.60
N LEU A 137 2.82 22.22 12.16
CA LEU A 137 4.23 22.13 12.49
C LEU A 137 5.07 23.29 11.94
N VAL A 138 4.87 23.68 10.67
CA VAL A 138 5.73 24.67 10.00
C VAL A 138 5.31 26.13 10.20
N SER A 139 4.20 26.34 10.91
CA SER A 139 3.66 27.66 11.28
C SER A 139 4.29 28.16 12.58
N ASP A 140 3.53 28.23 13.67
CA ASP A 140 4.00 28.64 14.99
C ASP A 140 4.30 27.40 15.84
N PHE A 141 5.57 27.23 16.18
CA PHE A 141 6.03 26.05 16.93
C PHE A 141 5.52 26.05 18.38
N ASP A 142 5.25 27.20 18.98
CA ASP A 142 4.77 27.28 20.37
C ASP A 142 3.29 26.84 20.42
N GLU A 143 2.46 27.31 19.48
CA GLU A 143 1.07 26.85 19.34
C GLU A 143 1.00 25.36 19.00
N PHE A 144 1.86 24.89 18.08
CA PHE A 144 2.01 23.47 17.78
C PHE A 144 2.35 22.66 19.05
N SER A 145 3.29 23.16 19.86
CA SER A 145 3.74 22.48 21.08
C SER A 145 2.62 22.32 22.10
N GLU A 146 1.80 23.35 22.30
CA GLU A 146 0.64 23.27 23.20
C GLU A 146 -0.41 22.27 22.71
N ARG A 147 -0.73 22.28 21.41
CA ARG A 147 -1.67 21.29 20.85
C ARG A 147 -1.11 19.86 20.89
N PHE A 148 0.20 19.70 20.71
CA PHE A 148 0.89 18.41 20.85
C PHE A 148 0.78 17.88 22.29
N LYS A 149 1.03 18.71 23.30
CA LYS A 149 0.88 18.35 24.71
C LYS A 149 -0.55 17.90 25.04
N VAL A 150 -1.55 18.61 24.54
CA VAL A 150 -2.96 18.22 24.71
C VAL A 150 -3.23 16.84 24.11
N LEU A 151 -2.80 16.61 22.87
CA LEU A 151 -2.99 15.31 22.21
C LEU A 151 -2.25 14.19 22.95
N ALA A 152 -1.00 14.41 23.34
CA ALA A 152 -0.20 13.42 24.09
C ALA A 152 -0.87 13.06 25.42
N ASN A 153 -1.40 14.05 26.16
CA ASN A 153 -2.12 13.80 27.42
C ASN A 153 -3.44 13.04 27.22
N GLN A 154 -4.16 13.29 26.11
CA GLN A 154 -5.34 12.48 25.75
C GLN A 154 -4.95 11.02 25.53
N TYR A 155 -3.83 10.76 24.83
CA TYR A 155 -3.33 9.40 24.63
C TYR A 155 -2.92 8.72 25.94
N LYS A 156 -2.27 9.43 26.87
CA LYS A 156 -1.98 8.90 28.23
C LYS A 156 -3.25 8.55 29.00
N ALA A 157 -4.31 9.35 28.86
CA ALA A 157 -5.58 9.06 29.52
C ALA A 157 -6.28 7.81 28.96
N ILE A 158 -6.18 7.58 27.64
CA ILE A 158 -6.74 6.40 26.98
C ILE A 158 -5.89 5.15 27.27
N TYR A 159 -4.56 5.30 27.30
CA TYR A 159 -3.61 4.22 27.53
C TYR A 159 -2.75 4.53 28.78
N PRO A 160 -3.20 4.15 29.99
CA PRO A 160 -2.49 4.48 31.23
C PRO A 160 -1.05 3.96 31.32
N THR A 161 -0.72 2.91 30.56
CA THR A 161 0.63 2.33 30.48
C THR A 161 1.52 3.01 29.45
N LEU A 162 1.02 4.03 28.74
CA LEU A 162 1.77 4.73 27.69
C LEU A 162 2.66 5.80 28.31
N GLU A 163 3.96 5.58 28.22
CA GLU A 163 4.97 6.60 28.54
C GLU A 163 5.24 7.49 27.32
N ILE A 164 5.29 8.81 27.53
CA ILE A 164 5.59 9.79 26.49
C ILE A 164 6.56 10.82 27.06
N ASP A 165 7.75 10.89 26.48
CA ASP A 165 8.71 11.97 26.66
C ASP A 165 8.33 13.16 25.75
N ILE A 166 7.40 13.97 26.24
CA ILE A 166 6.81 15.10 25.51
C ILE A 166 7.88 16.09 25.07
N GLU A 167 8.76 16.50 25.99
CA GLU A 167 9.78 17.51 25.71
C GLU A 167 10.86 16.99 24.77
N GLY A 168 11.27 15.73 24.93
CA GLY A 168 12.21 15.09 24.02
C GLY A 168 11.65 14.95 22.60
N GLU A 169 10.38 14.58 22.45
CA GLU A 169 9.73 14.47 21.15
C GLU A 169 9.54 15.84 20.48
N LEU A 170 9.09 16.85 21.22
CA LEU A 170 9.01 18.24 20.72
C LEU A 170 10.38 18.74 20.25
N LYS A 171 11.45 18.48 21.01
CA LYS A 171 12.82 18.84 20.61
C LYS A 171 13.23 18.18 19.28
N LYS A 172 12.92 16.89 19.09
CA LYS A 172 13.18 16.19 17.83
C LYS A 172 12.37 16.78 16.67
N LEU A 173 11.09 17.07 16.89
CA LEU A 173 10.20 17.66 15.89
C LEU A 173 10.67 19.06 15.49
N LYS A 174 11.12 19.89 16.43
CA LYS A 174 11.72 21.20 16.14
C LYS A 174 12.95 21.08 15.25
N GLY A 175 13.82 20.10 15.51
CA GLY A 175 14.98 19.81 14.66
C GLY A 175 14.61 19.34 13.25
N CYS A 176 13.49 18.63 13.09
CA CYS A 176 12.97 18.21 11.79
C CYS A 176 12.28 19.37 11.04
N MET A 177 11.61 20.28 11.76
CA MET A 177 10.83 21.38 11.20
C MET A 177 11.65 22.25 10.24
N GLU A 178 12.85 22.68 10.64
CA GLU A 178 13.71 23.54 9.81
C GLU A 178 14.09 22.87 8.48
N LYS A 179 14.33 21.56 8.51
CA LYS A 179 14.67 20.77 7.32
C LYS A 179 13.46 20.54 6.42
N ILE A 180 12.28 20.31 7.01
CA ILE A 180 11.06 19.96 6.26
C ILE A 180 10.35 21.18 5.68
N LYS A 181 10.45 22.34 6.33
CA LYS A 181 9.74 23.57 5.96
C LYS A 181 9.89 23.97 4.49
N PRO A 182 11.08 23.90 3.85
CA PRO A 182 11.23 24.22 2.42
C PRO A 182 10.50 23.25 1.48
N MET A 183 10.20 22.03 1.93
CA MET A 183 9.49 21.00 1.15
C MET A 183 7.97 21.10 1.30
N VAL A 184 7.46 21.80 2.32
CA VAL A 184 6.01 21.89 2.58
C VAL A 184 5.37 22.97 1.69
N ARG A 185 4.26 22.63 1.01
CA ARG A 185 3.49 23.54 0.15
C ARG A 185 1.99 23.28 0.29
N ASP A 186 1.18 24.23 -0.18
CA ASP A 186 -0.25 23.97 -0.41
C ASP A 186 -0.39 22.83 -1.44
N GLY A 187 -0.80 21.66 -0.96
CA GLY A 187 -0.85 20.46 -1.78
C GLY A 187 -1.94 20.51 -2.86
N VAL A 188 -3.07 21.17 -2.58
CA VAL A 188 -4.20 21.26 -3.51
C VAL A 188 -3.83 22.16 -4.67
N TYR A 189 -3.27 23.33 -4.37
CA TYR A 189 -2.82 24.27 -5.39
C TYR A 189 -1.67 23.70 -6.22
N PHE A 190 -0.71 23.01 -5.58
CA PHE A 190 0.36 22.31 -6.30
C PHE A 190 -0.19 21.30 -7.31
N MET A 191 -1.15 20.46 -6.90
CA MET A 191 -1.76 19.48 -7.80
C MET A 191 -2.59 20.14 -8.90
N TYR A 192 -3.31 21.22 -8.57
CA TYR A 192 -4.05 22.00 -9.55
C TYR A 192 -3.12 22.54 -10.64
N GLU A 193 -2.00 23.18 -10.27
CA GLU A 193 -0.99 23.66 -11.23
C GLU A 193 -0.34 22.52 -12.03
N ALA A 194 -0.06 21.38 -11.39
CA ALA A 194 0.52 20.23 -12.07
C ALA A 194 -0.42 19.64 -13.14
N LEU A 195 -1.73 19.67 -12.90
CA LEU A 195 -2.76 19.15 -13.80
C LEU A 195 -3.17 20.14 -14.90
N HIS A 196 -3.17 21.45 -14.63
CA HIS A 196 -3.67 22.47 -15.55
C HIS A 196 -2.56 23.29 -16.24
N GLY A 197 -1.31 23.12 -15.82
CA GLY A 197 -0.15 23.70 -16.49
C GLY A 197 0.18 23.02 -17.81
N PRO A 198 1.43 23.18 -18.32
CA PRO A 198 1.89 22.46 -19.49
C PRO A 198 1.69 20.94 -19.32
N PRO A 199 1.31 20.21 -20.39
CA PRO A 199 1.05 18.77 -20.31
C PRO A 199 2.17 18.00 -19.62
N LYS A 200 1.83 17.28 -18.55
CA LYS A 200 2.75 16.48 -17.74
C LYS A 200 2.13 15.12 -17.43
N LYS A 201 2.98 14.10 -17.38
CA LYS A 201 2.61 12.77 -16.91
C LYS A 201 2.84 12.69 -15.40
N ILE A 202 1.77 12.43 -14.64
CA ILE A 202 1.76 12.25 -13.20
C ILE A 202 1.45 10.78 -12.91
N LEU A 203 2.31 10.11 -12.12
CA LEU A 203 2.09 8.74 -11.67
C LEU A 203 1.68 8.78 -10.20
N VAL A 204 0.55 8.17 -9.87
CA VAL A 204 0.15 7.96 -8.48
C VAL A 204 0.50 6.54 -8.08
N GLU A 205 1.34 6.40 -7.07
CA GLU A 205 1.73 5.13 -6.46
C GLU A 205 0.67 4.77 -5.40
N GLY A 206 -0.14 3.76 -5.68
CA GLY A 206 -1.11 3.24 -4.71
C GLY A 206 -0.40 2.58 -3.52
N ALA A 207 -0.93 2.77 -2.32
CA ALA A 207 -0.46 2.11 -1.11
C ALA A 207 -1.33 0.86 -0.81
N ASN A 208 -0.68 -0.22 -0.35
CA ASN A 208 -1.32 -1.50 -0.02
C ASN A 208 -2.08 -2.10 -1.23
N ALA A 209 -3.32 -2.57 -1.03
CA ALA A 209 -4.14 -3.22 -2.06
C ALA A 209 -5.64 -3.05 -1.76
N ALA A 210 -6.50 -3.27 -2.74
CA ALA A 210 -7.95 -3.09 -2.62
C ALA A 210 -8.58 -3.88 -1.44
N LEU A 211 -8.12 -5.10 -1.18
CA LEU A 211 -8.66 -5.92 -0.07
C LEU A 211 -8.14 -5.52 1.33
N LEU A 212 -7.24 -4.54 1.38
CA LEU A 212 -6.79 -3.88 2.60
C LEU A 212 -7.40 -2.48 2.76
N ASP A 213 -8.26 -2.04 1.84
CA ASP A 213 -8.98 -0.78 1.94
C ASP A 213 -9.87 -0.77 3.21
N ILE A 214 -9.95 0.38 3.89
CA ILE A 214 -10.72 0.51 5.14
C ILE A 214 -12.23 0.25 4.96
N ASP A 215 -12.79 0.61 3.81
CA ASP A 215 -14.22 0.48 3.53
C ASP A 215 -14.52 -0.81 2.76
N PHE A 216 -13.68 -1.11 1.76
CA PHE A 216 -13.96 -2.18 0.80
C PHE A 216 -13.15 -3.46 1.04
N GLY A 217 -12.19 -3.44 1.96
CA GLY A 217 -11.34 -4.57 2.25
C GLY A 217 -11.99 -5.63 3.14
N THR A 218 -11.18 -6.62 3.53
CA THR A 218 -11.60 -7.70 4.45
C THR A 218 -11.66 -7.24 5.92
N TYR A 219 -12.51 -6.26 6.22
CA TYR A 219 -12.65 -5.66 7.54
C TYR A 219 -12.91 -6.72 8.63
N PRO A 220 -12.27 -6.65 9.82
CA PRO A 220 -11.39 -5.58 10.31
C PRO A 220 -9.90 -5.73 9.92
N PHE A 221 -9.54 -6.73 9.11
CA PHE A 221 -8.15 -7.03 8.75
C PHE A 221 -7.67 -6.20 7.55
N VAL A 222 -7.72 -4.88 7.73
CA VAL A 222 -7.49 -3.85 6.71
C VAL A 222 -6.53 -2.79 7.24
N THR A 223 -6.04 -1.90 6.36
CA THR A 223 -5.39 -0.66 6.80
C THR A 223 -6.43 0.41 7.12
N SER A 224 -6.01 1.55 7.65
CA SER A 224 -6.88 2.66 8.05
C SER A 224 -7.05 3.73 6.96
N SER A 225 -6.80 3.38 5.69
CA SER A 225 -6.85 4.29 4.55
C SER A 225 -7.59 3.67 3.36
N ASN A 226 -8.11 4.50 2.47
CA ASN A 226 -8.67 4.05 1.20
C ASN A 226 -7.56 3.74 0.19
N CYS A 227 -7.34 2.46 -0.07
CA CYS A 227 -6.32 1.93 -0.99
C CYS A 227 -6.82 1.83 -2.44
N THR A 228 -8.06 2.21 -2.67
CA THR A 228 -8.74 2.18 -3.97
C THR A 228 -8.65 3.53 -4.69
N VAL A 229 -9.11 3.59 -5.95
CA VAL A 229 -9.03 4.78 -6.81
C VAL A 229 -9.66 6.03 -6.19
N GLY A 230 -10.69 5.88 -5.35
CA GLY A 230 -11.29 7.00 -4.60
C GLY A 230 -10.30 7.71 -3.66
N GLY A 231 -9.34 6.96 -3.10
CA GLY A 231 -8.26 7.50 -2.27
C GLY A 231 -7.30 8.41 -3.03
N VAL A 232 -7.22 8.29 -4.36
CA VAL A 232 -6.44 9.23 -5.20
C VAL A 232 -7.09 10.61 -5.19
N CYS A 233 -8.42 10.67 -5.34
CA CYS A 233 -9.14 11.94 -5.35
C CYS A 233 -9.06 12.65 -3.99
N THR A 234 -9.41 11.94 -2.92
CA THR A 234 -9.45 12.52 -1.57
C THR A 234 -8.05 12.77 -0.98
N GLY A 235 -7.07 11.96 -1.37
CA GLY A 235 -5.69 12.07 -0.91
C GLY A 235 -4.86 13.15 -1.61
N LEU A 236 -5.31 13.65 -2.76
CA LEU A 236 -4.63 14.69 -3.55
C LEU A 236 -5.44 15.98 -3.72
N GLY A 237 -6.71 16.00 -3.30
CA GLY A 237 -7.60 17.15 -3.47
C GLY A 237 -7.92 17.43 -4.94
N MET A 238 -8.00 16.39 -5.77
CA MET A 238 -8.29 16.50 -7.20
C MET A 238 -9.65 15.87 -7.54
N PRO A 239 -10.37 16.40 -8.54
CA PRO A 239 -11.68 15.88 -8.90
C PRO A 239 -11.55 14.62 -9.79
N PRO A 240 -12.56 13.74 -9.81
CA PRO A 240 -12.46 12.42 -10.43
C PRO A 240 -12.20 12.47 -11.95
N GLN A 241 -12.63 13.51 -12.67
CA GLN A 241 -12.36 13.67 -14.10
C GLN A 241 -10.86 13.83 -14.44
N ASN A 242 -10.01 14.10 -13.45
CA ASN A 242 -8.56 14.16 -13.64
C ASN A 242 -7.87 12.81 -13.41
N VAL A 243 -8.61 11.76 -13.03
CA VAL A 243 -8.09 10.38 -12.98
C VAL A 243 -8.07 9.81 -14.40
N GLY A 244 -6.90 9.41 -14.87
CA GLY A 244 -6.68 8.83 -16.20
C GLY A 244 -6.68 7.31 -16.19
N GLU A 245 -5.60 6.69 -16.67
CA GLU A 245 -5.44 5.24 -16.66
C GLU A 245 -5.31 4.70 -15.23
N VAL A 246 -6.05 3.62 -14.93
CA VAL A 246 -6.02 2.92 -13.64
C VAL A 246 -5.55 1.49 -13.87
N TYR A 247 -4.34 1.19 -13.45
CA TYR A 247 -3.73 -0.12 -13.65
C TYR A 247 -3.97 -1.04 -12.45
N GLY A 248 -4.64 -2.18 -12.67
CA GLY A 248 -4.76 -3.24 -11.68
C GLY A 248 -3.49 -4.08 -11.63
N VAL A 249 -2.66 -3.93 -10.60
CA VAL A 249 -1.47 -4.78 -10.41
C VAL A 249 -1.89 -6.07 -9.73
N VAL A 250 -1.87 -7.15 -10.50
CA VAL A 250 -2.39 -8.47 -10.10
C VAL A 250 -1.23 -9.44 -10.07
N LYS A 251 -1.16 -10.28 -9.04
CA LYS A 251 -0.21 -11.40 -9.01
C LYS A 251 -0.89 -12.62 -9.63
N ALA A 252 -0.14 -13.45 -10.35
CA ALA A 252 -0.66 -14.67 -10.98
C ALA A 252 -1.24 -15.69 -9.98
N TYR A 253 -1.02 -15.50 -8.68
CA TYR A 253 -1.57 -16.26 -7.56
C TYR A 253 -1.82 -15.29 -6.38
N THR A 254 -2.57 -15.73 -5.36
CA THR A 254 -2.99 -14.84 -4.26
C THR A 254 -2.07 -15.00 -3.05
N THR A 255 -1.81 -13.90 -2.34
CA THR A 255 -1.04 -13.92 -1.09
C THR A 255 -1.63 -12.99 -0.05
N ARG A 256 -1.57 -13.38 1.23
CA ARG A 256 -2.04 -12.58 2.36
C ARG A 256 -1.02 -12.57 3.50
N VAL A 257 -0.83 -11.42 4.15
CA VAL A 257 -0.14 -11.32 5.44
C VAL A 257 -1.20 -11.21 6.53
N GLY A 258 -0.99 -11.90 7.65
CA GLY A 258 -1.86 -11.81 8.82
C GLY A 258 -3.09 -12.72 8.74
N ILE A 259 -3.97 -12.54 9.71
CA ILE A 259 -5.17 -13.34 9.88
C ILE A 259 -6.32 -12.83 8.98
N GLY A 260 -7.44 -13.55 9.00
CA GLY A 260 -8.63 -13.27 8.19
C GLY A 260 -8.87 -14.33 7.11
N ALA A 261 -10.08 -14.32 6.56
CA ALA A 261 -10.48 -15.31 5.56
C ALA A 261 -9.61 -15.22 4.30
N PHE A 262 -9.30 -16.38 3.72
CA PHE A 262 -8.54 -16.50 2.49
C PHE A 262 -9.07 -17.71 1.70
N PRO A 263 -10.12 -17.53 0.88
CA PRO A 263 -10.86 -18.64 0.28
C PRO A 263 -10.01 -19.59 -0.58
N THR A 264 -9.04 -19.05 -1.32
CA THR A 264 -8.15 -19.86 -2.18
C THR A 264 -6.86 -20.31 -1.52
N GLU A 265 -6.71 -20.11 -0.20
CA GLU A 265 -5.50 -20.52 0.53
C GLU A 265 -5.19 -22.00 0.32
N GLN A 266 -3.90 -22.29 0.08
CA GLN A 266 -3.40 -23.64 -0.04
C GLN A 266 -2.56 -23.97 1.20
N ASN A 267 -3.16 -24.67 2.17
CA ASN A 267 -2.43 -25.17 3.35
C ASN A 267 -1.86 -26.58 3.08
N ASN A 268 -1.06 -26.69 2.01
CA ASN A 268 -0.47 -27.92 1.50
C ASN A 268 0.82 -27.58 0.70
N GLU A 269 1.41 -28.60 0.08
CA GLU A 269 2.67 -28.49 -0.70
C GLU A 269 2.61 -27.42 -1.81
N ILE A 270 1.44 -27.18 -2.41
CA ILE A 270 1.25 -26.13 -3.43
C ILE A 270 1.49 -24.75 -2.82
N GLY A 271 0.90 -24.47 -1.65
CA GLY A 271 1.06 -23.18 -0.98
C GLY A 271 2.49 -22.95 -0.52
N GLU A 272 3.17 -24.00 -0.05
CA GLU A 272 4.60 -23.94 0.29
C GLU A 272 5.48 -23.66 -0.94
N LEU A 273 5.17 -24.31 -2.07
CA LEU A 273 5.89 -24.10 -3.32
C LEU A 273 5.71 -22.68 -3.87
N LEU A 274 4.47 -22.17 -3.88
CA LEU A 274 4.16 -20.77 -4.24
C LEU A 274 4.91 -19.78 -3.34
N GLN A 275 4.94 -20.05 -2.03
CA GLN A 275 5.64 -19.21 -1.05
C GLN A 275 7.15 -19.18 -1.30
N ALA A 276 7.75 -20.35 -1.51
CA ALA A 276 9.20 -20.51 -1.71
C ALA A 276 9.66 -19.87 -3.03
N ARG A 277 9.04 -20.25 -4.16
CA ARG A 277 9.39 -19.70 -5.50
C ARG A 277 9.11 -18.20 -5.55
N GLY A 278 7.97 -17.77 -5.02
CA GLY A 278 7.56 -16.37 -4.98
C GLY A 278 8.36 -15.50 -4.01
N LYS A 279 9.22 -16.08 -3.15
CA LYS A 279 9.90 -15.41 -2.03
C LYS A 279 8.92 -14.59 -1.19
N GLU A 280 7.78 -15.21 -0.84
CA GLU A 280 6.66 -14.53 -0.20
C GLU A 280 6.85 -14.38 1.32
N PHE A 281 7.82 -13.53 1.67
CA PHE A 281 8.17 -13.16 3.03
C PHE A 281 8.10 -11.64 3.20
N GLY A 282 7.69 -11.16 4.38
CA GLY A 282 7.71 -9.74 4.70
C GLY A 282 9.15 -9.22 4.74
N VAL A 283 9.47 -8.19 3.94
CA VAL A 283 10.83 -7.62 3.87
C VAL A 283 11.27 -7.06 5.22
N THR A 284 10.36 -6.41 5.96
CA THR A 284 10.67 -5.81 7.28
C THR A 284 10.58 -6.82 8.42
N THR A 285 9.58 -7.71 8.39
CA THR A 285 9.22 -8.54 9.55
C THR A 285 9.69 -9.99 9.43
N GLY A 286 10.12 -10.43 8.25
CA GLY A 286 10.43 -11.82 7.95
C GLY A 286 9.22 -12.77 7.96
N ARG A 287 8.00 -12.28 8.21
CA ARG A 287 6.80 -13.12 8.34
C ARG A 287 6.46 -13.80 7.01
N LYS A 288 6.25 -15.11 7.06
CA LYS A 288 5.70 -15.92 5.96
C LYS A 288 4.33 -15.37 5.54
N ARG A 289 4.10 -15.26 4.23
CA ARG A 289 2.79 -14.93 3.67
C ARG A 289 2.03 -16.21 3.38
N ARG A 290 0.74 -16.21 3.71
CA ARG A 290 -0.20 -17.24 3.27
C ARG A 290 -0.31 -17.16 1.75
N CYS A 291 -0.29 -18.30 1.08
CA CYS A 291 -0.31 -18.38 -0.39
C CYS A 291 -1.48 -19.25 -0.85
N GLY A 292 -2.06 -18.90 -2.00
CA GLY A 292 -3.23 -19.56 -2.55
C GLY A 292 -3.35 -19.33 -4.03
N TRP A 293 -4.27 -20.05 -4.66
CA TRP A 293 -4.56 -19.90 -6.08
C TRP A 293 -5.10 -18.49 -6.42
N LEU A 294 -5.06 -18.13 -7.71
CA LEU A 294 -5.69 -16.89 -8.18
C LEU A 294 -7.20 -16.95 -7.91
N ASP A 295 -7.78 -15.81 -7.53
CA ASP A 295 -9.18 -15.71 -7.15
C ASP A 295 -9.91 -14.62 -7.96
N LEU A 296 -10.64 -15.05 -8.98
CA LEU A 296 -11.34 -14.12 -9.88
C LEU A 296 -12.55 -13.45 -9.23
N VAL A 297 -13.12 -14.01 -8.16
CA VAL A 297 -14.18 -13.33 -7.39
C VAL A 297 -13.61 -12.07 -6.74
N LEU A 298 -12.43 -12.20 -6.13
CA LEU A 298 -11.69 -11.06 -5.55
C LEU A 298 -11.27 -10.04 -6.62
N LEU A 299 -10.76 -10.49 -7.76
CA LEU A 299 -10.33 -9.59 -8.83
C LEU A 299 -11.52 -8.82 -9.45
N ARG A 300 -12.66 -9.49 -9.69
CA ARG A 300 -13.88 -8.82 -10.18
C ARG A 300 -14.38 -7.79 -9.18
N TYR A 301 -14.40 -8.12 -7.89
CA TYR A 301 -14.78 -7.18 -6.85
C TYR A 301 -13.84 -5.96 -6.81
N ALA A 302 -12.52 -6.17 -6.88
CA ALA A 302 -11.55 -5.08 -6.97
C ALA A 302 -11.75 -4.23 -8.23
N TYR A 303 -12.11 -4.84 -9.36
CA TYR A 303 -12.44 -4.13 -10.60
C TYR A 303 -13.70 -3.28 -10.47
N MET A 304 -14.77 -3.78 -9.84
CA MET A 304 -16.01 -3.01 -9.64
C MET A 304 -15.76 -1.68 -8.89
N ILE A 305 -14.81 -1.67 -7.96
CA ILE A 305 -14.48 -0.48 -7.16
C ILE A 305 -13.52 0.46 -7.89
N ASN A 306 -12.51 -0.10 -8.58
CA ASN A 306 -11.41 0.68 -9.13
C ASN A 306 -11.55 1.05 -10.61
N GLY A 307 -12.40 0.34 -11.36
CA GLY A 307 -12.58 0.57 -12.79
C GLY A 307 -11.28 0.46 -13.58
N PHE A 308 -10.53 -0.64 -13.41
CA PHE A 308 -9.24 -0.82 -14.07
C PHE A 308 -9.33 -0.63 -15.59
N THR A 309 -8.44 0.19 -16.15
CA THR A 309 -8.32 0.36 -17.60
C THR A 309 -7.43 -0.71 -18.23
N ALA A 310 -6.52 -1.28 -17.44
CA ALA A 310 -5.66 -2.39 -17.84
C ALA A 310 -5.12 -3.14 -16.61
N LEU A 311 -4.64 -4.36 -16.83
CA LEU A 311 -4.00 -5.19 -15.79
C LEU A 311 -2.50 -5.31 -16.03
N ALA A 312 -1.73 -5.25 -14.95
CA ALA A 312 -0.33 -5.66 -14.92
C ALA A 312 -0.24 -7.00 -14.16
N LEU A 313 -0.21 -8.11 -14.90
CA LEU A 313 -0.05 -9.44 -14.31
C LEU A 313 1.42 -9.69 -13.96
N THR A 314 1.67 -10.04 -12.71
CA THR A 314 3.02 -10.17 -12.15
C THR A 314 3.26 -11.58 -11.63
N LYS A 315 4.53 -11.97 -11.59
CA LYS A 315 4.99 -13.25 -11.05
C LYS A 315 4.37 -14.47 -11.76
N LEU A 316 4.18 -14.37 -13.07
CA LEU A 316 3.69 -15.49 -13.89
C LEU A 316 4.69 -16.66 -13.87
N ASP A 317 5.99 -16.36 -13.86
CA ASP A 317 7.13 -17.29 -13.78
C ASP A 317 7.13 -18.21 -12.55
N ILE A 318 6.39 -17.81 -11.50
CA ILE A 318 6.24 -18.64 -10.32
C ILE A 318 5.42 -19.89 -10.61
N LEU A 319 4.53 -19.81 -11.61
CA LEU A 319 3.66 -20.90 -12.03
C LEU A 319 4.31 -21.86 -13.03
N ASP A 320 5.55 -21.60 -13.48
CA ASP A 320 6.27 -22.36 -14.50
C ASP A 320 6.36 -23.87 -14.24
N VAL A 321 6.35 -24.29 -12.97
CA VAL A 321 6.60 -25.67 -12.55
C VAL A 321 5.35 -26.50 -12.32
N PHE A 322 4.16 -25.90 -12.46
CA PHE A 322 2.92 -26.61 -12.17
C PHE A 322 2.44 -27.33 -13.43
N PRO A 323 2.06 -28.63 -13.34
CA PRO A 323 1.43 -29.34 -14.44
C PRO A 323 -0.02 -28.88 -14.67
N GLU A 324 -0.70 -28.47 -13.61
CA GLU A 324 -2.05 -27.91 -13.62
C GLU A 324 -2.13 -26.74 -12.65
N ILE A 325 -2.90 -25.71 -13.03
CA ILE A 325 -3.10 -24.50 -12.26
C ILE A 325 -4.60 -24.33 -12.02
N LYS A 326 -4.99 -24.15 -10.76
CA LYS A 326 -6.39 -23.87 -10.41
C LYS A 326 -6.62 -22.37 -10.27
N VAL A 327 -7.79 -21.91 -10.71
CA VAL A 327 -8.25 -20.52 -10.55
C VAL A 327 -9.64 -20.53 -9.93
N GLY A 328 -9.81 -19.85 -8.80
CA GLY A 328 -11.12 -19.70 -8.16
C GLY A 328 -12.03 -18.80 -9.00
N VAL A 329 -13.09 -19.35 -9.57
CA VAL A 329 -14.00 -18.65 -10.49
C VAL A 329 -15.32 -18.25 -9.85
N ALA A 330 -15.75 -18.91 -8.78
CA ALA A 330 -16.98 -18.58 -8.09
C ALA A 330 -16.92 -18.99 -6.62
N TYR A 331 -17.75 -18.34 -5.80
CA TYR A 331 -17.99 -18.75 -4.43
C TYR A 331 -19.37 -19.39 -4.32
N LYS A 332 -19.43 -20.49 -3.57
CA LYS A 332 -20.67 -21.09 -3.11
C LYS A 332 -20.84 -20.86 -1.62
N LEU A 333 -22.04 -20.52 -1.20
CA LEU A 333 -22.43 -20.41 0.19
C LEU A 333 -23.67 -21.28 0.39
N ASP A 334 -23.59 -22.25 1.30
CA ASP A 334 -24.67 -23.20 1.59
C ASP A 334 -25.20 -23.91 0.31
N GLY A 335 -24.29 -24.25 -0.61
CA GLY A 335 -24.59 -24.94 -1.87
C GLY A 335 -24.91 -24.05 -3.07
N GLU A 336 -25.20 -22.76 -2.85
CA GLU A 336 -25.63 -21.82 -3.89
C GLU A 336 -24.50 -20.88 -4.32
N ILE A 337 -24.39 -20.62 -5.64
CA ILE A 337 -23.40 -19.67 -6.16
C ILE A 337 -23.84 -18.25 -5.81
N ILE A 338 -22.96 -17.50 -5.16
CA ILE A 338 -23.21 -16.09 -4.83
C ILE A 338 -22.55 -15.16 -5.87
N PRO A 339 -23.25 -14.09 -6.33
CA PRO A 339 -22.73 -13.19 -7.36
C PRO A 339 -21.84 -12.06 -6.79
N HIS A 340 -21.59 -12.05 -5.48
CA HIS A 340 -20.93 -10.94 -4.79
C HIS A 340 -19.84 -11.44 -3.83
N PHE A 341 -18.93 -10.54 -3.49
CA PHE A 341 -17.94 -10.77 -2.45
C PHE A 341 -18.55 -10.53 -1.05
N PRO A 342 -18.52 -11.52 -0.13
CA PRO A 342 -19.04 -11.32 1.21
C PRO A 342 -18.26 -10.27 2.01
N ALA A 343 -18.98 -9.27 2.54
CA ALA A 343 -18.38 -8.24 3.39
C ALA A 343 -18.01 -8.76 4.80
N ASN A 344 -18.78 -9.71 5.32
CA ASN A 344 -18.58 -10.28 6.65
C ASN A 344 -17.54 -11.43 6.64
N GLN A 345 -16.62 -11.43 7.61
CA GLN A 345 -15.55 -12.43 7.71
C GLN A 345 -16.07 -13.83 8.00
N GLU A 346 -17.07 -13.98 8.85
CA GLU A 346 -17.65 -15.28 9.20
C GLU A 346 -18.34 -15.92 7.99
N VAL A 347 -19.01 -15.12 7.14
CA VAL A 347 -19.56 -15.57 5.86
C VAL A 347 -18.44 -15.92 4.89
N LEU A 348 -17.42 -15.07 4.75
CA LEU A 348 -16.30 -15.31 3.85
C LEU A 348 -15.49 -16.57 4.22
N ASN A 349 -15.44 -16.95 5.49
CA ASN A 349 -14.80 -18.21 5.92
C ASN A 349 -15.62 -19.47 5.58
N LYS A 350 -16.90 -19.34 5.28
CA LYS A 350 -17.78 -20.47 4.95
C LYS A 350 -17.90 -20.72 3.46
N VAL A 351 -17.37 -19.82 2.62
CA VAL A 351 -17.52 -19.99 1.17
C VAL A 351 -16.71 -21.18 0.70
N GLU A 352 -17.31 -21.98 -0.16
CA GLU A 352 -16.63 -23.00 -0.93
C GLU A 352 -16.22 -22.42 -2.28
N VAL A 353 -14.95 -22.55 -2.63
CA VAL A 353 -14.44 -22.04 -3.91
C VAL A 353 -14.69 -23.07 -5.00
N GLN A 354 -15.36 -22.64 -6.08
CA GLN A 354 -15.38 -23.37 -7.33
C GLN A 354 -14.15 -22.99 -8.16
N TYR A 355 -13.41 -23.99 -8.61
CA TYR A 355 -12.19 -23.82 -9.38
C TYR A 355 -12.38 -24.22 -10.85
N GLU A 356 -11.79 -23.44 -11.75
CA GLU A 356 -11.41 -23.87 -13.10
C GLU A 356 -9.99 -24.45 -13.03
N THR A 357 -9.74 -25.59 -13.66
CA THR A 357 -8.39 -26.16 -13.78
C THR A 357 -7.86 -25.92 -15.19
N LEU A 358 -6.72 -25.24 -15.28
CA LEU A 358 -6.03 -24.94 -16.52
C LEU A 358 -4.75 -25.77 -16.62
N PRO A 359 -4.34 -26.21 -17.83
CA PRO A 359 -3.07 -26.88 -18.01
C PRO A 359 -1.93 -25.88 -17.73
N GLY A 360 -0.92 -26.32 -16.98
CA GLY A 360 0.32 -25.57 -16.81
C GLY A 360 1.25 -25.71 -18.02
N TRP A 361 2.44 -25.13 -17.95
CA TRP A 361 3.35 -25.07 -19.11
C TRP A 361 4.74 -25.70 -18.90
N ASP A 362 5.11 -26.07 -17.67
CA ASP A 362 6.37 -26.77 -17.35
C ASP A 362 7.61 -26.22 -18.10
N THR A 363 7.71 -24.90 -18.22
CA THR A 363 8.71 -24.19 -19.04
C THR A 363 9.09 -22.89 -18.37
N ASP A 364 10.40 -22.60 -18.27
CA ASP A 364 10.92 -21.34 -17.74
C ASP A 364 10.62 -20.16 -18.69
N ILE A 365 9.83 -19.20 -18.21
CA ILE A 365 9.45 -18.00 -18.99
C ILE A 365 10.23 -16.74 -18.58
N SER A 366 11.19 -16.83 -17.65
CA SER A 366 11.89 -15.66 -17.08
C SER A 366 12.61 -14.78 -18.11
N ASN A 367 12.97 -15.37 -19.27
CA ASN A 367 13.63 -14.68 -20.37
C ASN A 367 12.67 -14.15 -21.46
N ALA A 368 11.37 -14.45 -21.38
CA ALA A 368 10.40 -13.93 -22.33
C ALA A 368 10.31 -12.39 -22.24
N ARG A 369 10.27 -11.73 -23.41
CA ARG A 369 10.19 -10.27 -23.57
C ARG A 369 9.01 -9.84 -24.45
N THR A 370 8.37 -10.76 -25.15
CA THR A 370 7.14 -10.53 -25.89
C THR A 370 6.07 -11.54 -25.48
N PHE A 371 4.80 -11.20 -25.71
CA PHE A 371 3.69 -12.10 -25.36
C PHE A 371 3.74 -13.40 -26.18
N ASP A 372 4.18 -13.31 -27.44
CA ASP A 372 4.27 -14.46 -28.35
C ASP A 372 5.42 -15.43 -27.98
N GLU A 373 6.42 -14.97 -27.21
CA GLU A 373 7.47 -15.82 -26.66
C GLU A 373 6.98 -16.70 -25.50
N LEU A 374 5.82 -16.41 -24.91
CA LEU A 374 5.25 -17.23 -23.85
C LEU A 374 4.72 -18.56 -24.41
N PRO A 375 4.86 -19.69 -23.69
CA PRO A 375 4.20 -20.94 -24.04
C PRO A 375 2.68 -20.75 -24.19
N VAL A 376 2.06 -21.53 -25.08
CA VAL A 376 0.62 -21.42 -25.37
C VAL A 376 -0.23 -21.48 -24.10
N ASN A 377 0.08 -22.37 -23.16
CA ASN A 377 -0.67 -22.48 -21.90
C ASN A 377 -0.48 -21.26 -20.98
N ALA A 378 0.70 -20.63 -20.97
CA ALA A 378 0.93 -19.38 -20.27
C ALA A 378 0.14 -18.22 -20.90
N GLN A 379 0.12 -18.12 -22.23
CA GLN A 379 -0.72 -17.15 -22.94
C GLN A 379 -2.20 -17.37 -22.64
N ASN A 380 -2.65 -18.63 -22.63
CA ASN A 380 -4.04 -18.99 -22.32
C ASN A 380 -4.42 -18.64 -20.89
N TYR A 381 -3.50 -18.78 -19.93
CA TYR A 381 -3.71 -18.33 -18.56
C TYR A 381 -3.96 -16.82 -18.48
N VAL A 382 -3.17 -16.02 -19.21
CA VAL A 382 -3.38 -14.56 -19.29
C VAL A 382 -4.72 -14.23 -19.94
N ARG A 383 -5.01 -14.82 -21.12
CA ARG A 383 -6.27 -14.59 -21.85
C ARG A 383 -7.50 -15.01 -21.05
N PHE A 384 -7.39 -16.07 -20.24
CA PHE A 384 -8.46 -16.51 -19.34
C PHE A 384 -8.80 -15.44 -18.32
N ILE A 385 -7.79 -14.83 -17.68
CA ILE A 385 -7.98 -13.73 -16.72
C ILE A 385 -8.59 -12.50 -17.40
N GLU A 386 -8.10 -12.13 -18.58
CA GLU A 386 -8.63 -10.99 -19.36
C GLU A 386 -10.10 -11.21 -19.74
N MET A 387 -10.45 -12.41 -20.19
CA MET A 387 -11.82 -12.79 -20.57
C MET A 387 -12.76 -12.74 -19.35
N GLU A 388 -12.34 -13.28 -18.21
CA GLU A 388 -13.15 -13.33 -16.98
C GLU A 388 -13.37 -11.96 -16.33
N LEU A 389 -12.49 -10.99 -16.59
CA LEU A 389 -12.58 -9.62 -16.07
C LEU A 389 -13.12 -8.61 -17.08
N GLY A 390 -13.04 -8.89 -18.37
CA GLY A 390 -13.31 -7.92 -19.43
C GLY A 390 -12.31 -6.76 -19.47
N VAL A 391 -11.09 -6.96 -18.94
CA VAL A 391 -10.04 -5.94 -18.86
C VAL A 391 -8.76 -6.47 -19.52
N PRO A 392 -8.17 -5.74 -20.48
CA PRO A 392 -6.96 -6.20 -21.16
C PRO A 392 -5.71 -6.11 -20.26
N GLY A 393 -4.78 -7.03 -20.45
CA GLY A 393 -3.41 -6.94 -19.94
C GLY A 393 -2.58 -5.93 -20.75
N LYS A 394 -1.62 -5.27 -20.11
CA LYS A 394 -0.74 -4.27 -20.76
C LYS A 394 0.70 -4.34 -20.28
#